data_AF-A0A829Y842-F1
#
_entry.id   AF-A0A829Y842-F1
#
_cell.length_a   1.000
_cell.length_b   1.000
_cell.length_c   1.000
_cell.angle_alpha   90.00
_cell.angle_beta   90.00
_cell.angle_gamma   90.00
#
_symmetry.space_group_name_H-M   'P 1'
#
loop_
_entity.id
_entity.type
_entity.pdbx_description
1 polymer ?
#
loop_
_entity_poly.entity_id
_entity_poly.type
_entity_poly.pdbx_seq_one_letter_code
_entity_poly.pdbx_strand_id
1 'polypeptide(L)'
;MQQIMDITFPAAVIHSVTDALRYLLLHSGYRMSEDCEAAHAFDGLAFPATHAYLGPLTLRNALQVLVGPGWQLDEDNASRTVCFARRDAAQPAAGTVRGDATEHGND
;
A
#
# COMPACT_ATOMS: atom_id res chain seq x y z
N MET A 1 -0.61 7.97 4.09
CA MET A 1 -1.42 7.01 4.89
C MET A 1 -0.65 6.44 6.10
N GLN A 2 -0.98 6.84 7.34
CA GLN A 2 -0.24 6.44 8.57
C GLN A 2 -1.15 5.85 9.69
N GLN A 3 -2.40 5.50 9.35
CA GLN A 3 -3.36 4.92 10.30
C GLN A 3 -2.87 3.55 10.80
N ILE A 4 -2.91 3.34 12.11
CA ILE A 4 -2.58 2.06 12.74
C ILE A 4 -3.82 1.18 12.70
N MET A 5 -3.65 -0.07 12.25
CA MET A 5 -4.69 -1.09 12.25
C MET A 5 -4.18 -2.33 12.96
N ASP A 6 -5.08 -3.02 13.65
CA ASP A 6 -4.82 -4.30 14.31
C ASP A 6 -5.83 -5.31 13.75
N ILE A 7 -5.38 -6.17 12.82
CA ILE A 7 -6.28 -6.94 11.95
C ILE A 7 -6.03 -8.43 12.06
N THR A 8 -7.13 -9.13 12.33
CA THR A 8 -7.22 -10.58 12.16
C THR A 8 -8.11 -10.86 10.95
N PHE A 9 -7.57 -11.52 9.93
CA PHE A 9 -8.36 -11.83 8.74
C PHE A 9 -9.33 -12.99 9.00
N PRO A 10 -10.62 -12.85 8.63
CA PRO A 10 -11.56 -13.95 8.72
C PRO A 10 -11.24 -15.01 7.66
N ALA A 11 -10.68 -16.15 8.08
CA ALA A 11 -10.28 -17.25 7.19
C ALA A 11 -11.42 -17.83 6.34
N ALA A 12 -12.67 -17.60 6.74
CA ALA A 12 -13.86 -18.01 5.98
C ALA A 12 -14.13 -17.15 4.73
N VAL A 13 -13.51 -15.97 4.62
CA VAL A 13 -13.78 -15.00 3.53
C VAL A 13 -12.51 -14.65 2.75
N ILE A 14 -11.33 -14.74 3.39
CA ILE A 14 -10.07 -14.35 2.78
C ILE A 14 -9.35 -15.58 2.24
N HIS A 15 -9.36 -15.75 0.92
CA HIS A 15 -8.75 -16.90 0.23
C HIS A 15 -7.57 -16.51 -0.66
N SER A 16 -7.50 -15.24 -1.07
CA SER A 16 -6.45 -14.70 -1.94
C SER A 16 -5.83 -13.42 -1.37
N VAL A 17 -4.66 -13.04 -1.90
CA VAL A 17 -4.04 -11.73 -1.62
C VAL A 17 -4.99 -10.60 -2.04
N THR A 18 -5.68 -10.73 -3.17
CA THR A 18 -6.66 -9.74 -3.63
C THR A 18 -7.82 -9.56 -2.64
N ASP A 19 -8.32 -10.64 -2.02
CA ASP A 19 -9.35 -10.55 -0.98
C ASP A 19 -8.85 -9.80 0.25
N ALA A 20 -7.63 -10.12 0.70
CA ALA A 20 -7.00 -9.47 1.84
C ALA A 20 -6.79 -7.96 1.59
N LEU A 21 -6.33 -7.58 0.40
CA LEU A 21 -6.17 -6.17 0.00
C LEU A 21 -7.51 -5.43 0.05
N ARG A 22 -8.56 -5.99 -0.58
CA ARG A 22 -9.90 -5.40 -0.56
C ARG A 22 -10.43 -5.25 0.86
N TYR A 23 -10.21 -6.26 1.70
CA TYR A 23 -10.60 -6.23 3.11
C TYR A 23 -9.93 -5.07 3.85
N LEU A 24 -8.59 -4.92 3.75
CA LEU A 24 -7.86 -3.83 4.40
C LEU A 24 -8.33 -2.45 3.92
N LEU A 25 -8.48 -2.28 2.60
CA LEU A 25 -8.88 -1.02 1.99
C LEU A 25 -10.28 -0.61 2.45
N LEU A 26 -11.25 -1.53 2.41
CA LEU A 26 -12.62 -1.29 2.86
C LEU A 26 -12.67 -0.78 4.32
N HIS A 27 -11.96 -1.44 5.24
CA HIS A 27 -11.99 -1.08 6.66
C HIS A 27 -11.26 0.22 6.98
N SER A 28 -10.43 0.71 6.07
CA SER A 28 -9.68 1.95 6.20
C SER A 28 -10.29 3.15 5.47
N GLY A 29 -11.36 2.92 4.70
CA GLY A 29 -11.97 3.92 3.83
C GLY A 29 -11.12 4.31 2.62
N TYR A 30 -10.15 3.47 2.23
CA TYR A 30 -9.46 3.55 0.94
C TYR A 30 -10.07 2.56 -0.05
N ARG A 31 -9.79 2.75 -1.33
CA ARG A 31 -10.15 1.81 -2.40
C ARG A 31 -8.97 1.61 -3.35
N MET A 32 -9.00 0.53 -4.13
CA MET A 32 -8.04 0.34 -5.20
C MET A 32 -8.42 1.26 -6.36
N SER A 33 -7.45 1.91 -7.00
CA SER A 33 -7.71 2.73 -8.19
C SER A 33 -8.22 1.87 -9.35
N GLU A 34 -9.12 2.42 -10.16
CA GLU A 34 -9.68 1.72 -11.33
C GLU A 34 -8.61 1.45 -12.40
N ASP A 35 -7.67 2.38 -12.56
CA ASP A 35 -6.55 2.28 -13.51
C ASP A 35 -5.36 1.49 -12.94
N CYS A 36 -5.56 0.72 -11.86
CA CYS A 36 -4.48 0.00 -11.22
C CYS A 36 -4.16 -1.32 -11.92
N GLU A 37 -3.34 -1.26 -12.97
CA GLU A 37 -2.86 -2.42 -13.74
C GLU A 37 -2.24 -3.52 -12.85
N ALA A 38 -1.61 -3.14 -11.74
CA ALA A 38 -1.02 -4.07 -10.78
C ALA A 38 -2.03 -4.98 -10.06
N ALA A 39 -3.32 -4.63 -10.05
CA ALA A 39 -4.36 -5.46 -9.46
C ALA A 39 -4.35 -6.88 -10.03
N HIS A 40 -4.12 -7.02 -11.33
CA HIS A 40 -4.06 -8.32 -12.01
C HIS A 40 -2.86 -9.18 -11.60
N ALA A 41 -1.78 -8.57 -11.10
CA ALA A 41 -0.61 -9.31 -10.69
C ALA A 41 -0.80 -10.08 -9.37
N PHE A 42 -1.87 -9.78 -8.62
CA PHE A 42 -2.24 -10.46 -7.38
C PHE A 42 -3.32 -11.53 -7.60
N ASP A 43 -3.98 -11.52 -8.76
CA ASP A 43 -5.02 -12.48 -9.11
C ASP A 43 -4.42 -13.89 -9.20
N GLY A 44 -4.76 -14.74 -8.24
CA GLY A 44 -4.26 -16.11 -8.14
C GLY A 44 -3.16 -16.34 -7.11
N LEU A 45 -2.68 -15.28 -6.43
CA LEU A 45 -1.82 -15.46 -5.27
C LEU A 45 -2.64 -15.98 -4.08
N ALA A 46 -2.38 -17.23 -3.70
CA ALA A 46 -2.98 -17.85 -2.53
C ALA A 46 -2.59 -17.09 -1.27
N PHE A 47 -3.55 -16.87 -0.39
CA PHE A 47 -3.29 -16.28 0.91
C PHE A 47 -2.65 -17.33 1.84
N PRO A 48 -1.42 -17.13 2.34
CA PRO A 48 -0.77 -18.12 3.19
C PRO A 48 -1.51 -18.21 4.54
N ALA A 49 -2.29 -19.27 4.74
CA ALA A 49 -3.15 -19.40 5.90
C ALA A 49 -2.64 -20.45 6.89
N THR A 50 -2.23 -19.99 8.07
CA THR A 50 -2.67 -20.54 9.37
C THR A 50 -2.49 -19.42 10.41
N HIS A 51 -3.59 -18.74 10.79
CA HIS A 51 -3.67 -17.55 11.67
C HIS A 51 -3.11 -16.24 11.10
N ALA A 52 -3.68 -15.73 10.02
CA ALA A 52 -3.26 -14.44 9.45
C ALA A 52 -3.69 -13.26 10.34
N TYR A 53 -2.85 -12.99 11.33
CA TYR A 53 -2.85 -11.80 12.15
C TYR A 53 -1.76 -10.86 11.62
N LEU A 54 -2.18 -9.71 11.12
CA LEU A 54 -1.29 -8.60 10.84
C LEU A 54 -1.48 -7.65 12.02
N GLY A 55 -0.67 -7.81 13.07
CA GLY A 55 -0.81 -7.06 14.33
C GLY A 55 -0.75 -5.54 14.19
N PRO A 56 -0.43 -4.77 15.24
CA PRO A 56 -0.49 -3.32 15.15
C PRO A 56 0.55 -2.79 14.15
N LEU A 57 0.08 -2.34 12.99
CA LEU A 57 0.92 -1.76 11.95
C LEU A 57 0.15 -0.74 11.13
N THR A 58 0.87 0.12 10.43
CA THR A 58 0.22 1.10 9.56
C THR A 58 -0.45 0.40 8.39
N LEU A 59 -1.56 0.94 7.88
CA LEU A 59 -2.22 0.39 6.70
C LEU A 59 -1.25 0.24 5.51
N ARG A 60 -0.36 1.20 5.31
CA ARG A 60 0.71 1.10 4.30
C ARG A 60 1.54 -0.16 4.49
N ASN A 61 1.99 -0.43 5.72
CA ASN A 61 2.78 -1.62 6.01
C ASN A 61 1.95 -2.90 5.85
N ALA A 62 0.67 -2.88 6.20
CA ALA A 62 -0.21 -4.03 6.05
C ALA A 62 -0.38 -4.40 4.57
N LEU A 63 -0.66 -3.40 3.73
CA LEU A 63 -0.74 -3.56 2.27
C LEU A 63 0.60 -4.07 1.71
N GLN A 64 1.72 -3.52 2.17
CA GLN A 64 3.07 -3.92 1.73
C GLN A 64 3.40 -5.39 2.09
N VAL A 65 2.98 -5.86 3.27
CA VAL A 65 3.15 -7.27 3.67
C VAL A 65 2.38 -8.19 2.74
N LEU A 66 1.16 -7.82 2.34
CA LEU A 66 0.32 -8.64 1.46
C LEU A 66 0.89 -8.76 0.04
N VAL A 67 1.38 -7.67 -0.54
CA VAL A 67 1.91 -7.69 -1.93
C VAL A 67 3.37 -8.12 -2.00
N GLY A 68 4.11 -8.03 -0.90
CA GLY A 68 5.53 -8.37 -0.80
C GLY A 68 6.48 -7.22 -1.22
N PRO A 69 7.79 -7.37 -0.97
CA PRO A 69 8.78 -6.28 -1.09
C PRO A 69 9.11 -5.87 -2.53
N GLY A 70 8.73 -6.68 -3.54
CA GLY A 70 8.92 -6.36 -4.95
C GLY A 70 7.95 -5.29 -5.49
N TRP A 71 7.06 -4.77 -4.64
CA TRP A 71 6.07 -3.76 -5.00
C TRP A 71 6.27 -2.50 -4.15
N GLN A 72 5.84 -1.37 -4.69
CA GLN A 72 5.74 -0.10 -3.99
C GLN A 72 4.28 0.37 -4.04
N LEU A 73 3.80 0.86 -2.90
CA LEU A 73 2.46 1.47 -2.78
C LEU A 73 2.49 2.91 -3.25
N ASP A 74 1.66 3.22 -4.23
CA ASP A 74 1.29 4.57 -4.64
C ASP A 74 -0.06 4.94 -4.00
N GLU A 75 -0.16 6.15 -3.44
CA GLU A 75 -1.35 6.61 -2.73
C GLU A 75 -1.81 7.98 -3.26
N ASP A 76 -3.11 8.09 -3.54
CA ASP A 76 -3.78 9.37 -3.70
C ASP A 76 -4.68 9.61 -2.48
N ASN A 77 -4.22 10.49 -1.60
CA ASN A 77 -4.94 10.84 -0.38
C ASN A 77 -6.18 11.71 -0.63
N ALA A 78 -6.23 12.45 -1.75
CA ALA A 78 -7.37 13.30 -2.09
C ALA A 78 -8.57 12.45 -2.54
N SER A 79 -8.32 11.47 -3.41
CA SER A 79 -9.35 10.53 -3.87
C SER A 79 -9.51 9.29 -2.98
N ARG A 80 -8.65 9.15 -1.95
CA ARG A 80 -8.55 7.97 -1.07
C ARG A 80 -8.39 6.68 -1.85
N THR A 81 -7.54 6.70 -2.87
CA THR A 81 -7.22 5.52 -3.67
C THR A 81 -5.77 5.11 -3.50
N VAL A 82 -5.50 3.84 -3.80
CA VAL A 82 -4.14 3.30 -3.88
C VAL A 82 -3.92 2.52 -5.16
N CYS A 83 -2.68 2.45 -5.59
CA CYS A 83 -2.22 1.48 -6.58
C CYS A 83 -0.84 0.94 -6.21
N PHE A 84 -0.34 -0.01 -6.98
CA PHE A 84 0.97 -0.63 -6.80
C PHE A 84 1.79 -0.51 -8.07
N ALA A 85 3.09 -0.28 -7.91
CA ALA A 85 4.07 -0.37 -8.98
C ALA A 85 5.12 -1.42 -8.62
N ARG A 86 5.72 -2.09 -9.61
CA ARG A 86 6.91 -2.92 -9.37
C ARG A 86 8.02 -2.01 -8.84
N ARG A 87 8.76 -2.46 -7.84
CA ARG A 87 10.00 -1.77 -7.48
C ARG A 87 11.02 -2.03 -8.56
N ASP A 88 11.46 -0.96 -9.20
CA ASP A 88 12.66 -0.99 -10.01
C ASP A 88 13.84 -1.24 -9.07
N ALA A 89 14.77 -2.13 -9.43
CA ALA A 89 15.94 -2.44 -8.61
C ALA A 89 16.93 -1.25 -8.45
N ALA A 90 16.57 -0.06 -8.92
CA ALA A 90 17.48 1.07 -9.12
C ALA A 90 17.10 2.38 -8.41
N GLN A 91 16.06 2.43 -7.56
CA GLN A 91 15.76 3.67 -6.83
C GLN A 91 16.12 3.57 -5.35
N PRO A 92 17.24 4.17 -4.88
CA PRO A 92 17.33 4.56 -3.48
C PRO A 92 16.18 5.54 -3.21
N ALA A 93 15.53 5.42 -2.06
CA ALA A 93 14.43 6.29 -1.64
C ALA A 93 14.88 7.76 -1.76
N ALA A 94 14.51 8.42 -2.86
CA ALA A 94 14.80 9.82 -3.08
C ALA A 94 13.88 10.64 -2.18
N GLY A 95 14.30 10.79 -0.93
CA GLY A 95 13.94 11.96 -0.13
C GLY A 95 14.60 13.18 -0.77
N THR A 96 14.05 13.66 -1.88
CA THR A 96 14.37 15.00 -2.37
C THR A 96 13.41 15.95 -1.68
N VAL A 97 13.92 16.57 -0.63
CA VAL A 97 13.33 17.77 -0.04
C VAL A 97 13.09 18.77 -1.17
N ARG A 98 11.84 19.21 -1.31
CA ARG A 98 11.46 20.29 -2.22
C ARG A 98 12.14 21.56 -1.71
N GLY A 99 12.86 22.23 -2.61
CA GLY A 99 13.80 23.30 -2.26
C GLY A 99 13.17 24.57 -1.73
N ASP A 100 14.03 25.45 -1.23
CA ASP A 100 13.84 26.89 -1.40
C ASP A 100 15.20 27.52 -1.72
N ALA A 101 15.33 27.97 -2.96
CA ALA A 101 16.23 29.03 -3.33
C ALA A 101 15.32 30.17 -3.78
N THR A 102 15.20 31.21 -2.95
CA THR A 102 14.94 32.55 -3.46
C THR A 102 16.07 33.47 -3.02
N GLU A 103 16.95 33.78 -3.98
CA GLU A 103 17.80 34.95 -3.95
C GLU A 103 16.93 36.21 -3.75
N HIS A 104 17.26 37.01 -2.74
CA HIS A 104 16.86 38.41 -2.67
C HIS A 104 18.08 39.21 -2.22
N GLY A 105 18.74 39.85 -3.17
CA GLY A 105 19.72 40.90 -2.88
C GLY A 105 18.99 42.14 -2.37
N ASN A 106 19.49 42.71 -1.27
CA ASN A 106 19.59 44.15 -1.01
C ASN A 106 20.20 44.36 0.38
N ASP A 107 21.47 44.78 0.45
CA ASP A 107 21.97 46.02 1.09
C ASP A 107 23.50 46.11 0.93
#